data_AF-A0A9D8DPV7-F1
#
_entry.id   AF-A0A9D8DPV7-F1
#
_cell.length_a   1.000
_cell.length_b   1.000
_cell.length_c   1.000
_cell.angle_alpha   90.00
_cell.angle_beta   90.00
_cell.angle_gamma   90.00
#
_symmetry.space_group_name_H-M   'P 1'
#
loop_
_entity.id
_entity.type
_entity.pdbx_description
1 polymer ?
#
loop_
_entity_poly.entity_id
_entity_poly.type
_entity_poly.pdbx_seq_one_letter_code
_entity_poly.pdbx_strand_id
1 'polypeptide(L)'
;MNLAIGKAGVVLAFVSALSGAGTLAFALVRRRPHLQRLAVPYAVLGLLGGVVAFGAMERAFIQRDFTIAYVAENGSRATSDLFNLTALWSALEGSILLWGLVLVGYVVAVVWKFRTRLEDPLVGWALVTLFAVTVFFYGLMMRPADPFIRFDPPLGYDGPGPNPLLQNHPLMVVHPPMLYLGYVGFTVPFAFAIAALVTGRVGEGWLLATRRWTLIAWGFLTAGIVLGSWWSYEVLGWAGYWGWDPVENASFLPWLTGTAYLHSVMIQERRGMLRVWNLALLCATFSLTILGTFLTRSGVIDSVHAFAEGSIGPILLGFFVVVVAVSVGLIGWRGDALRSPGRIDSPLSREGAFLLNNVLFAAFAFLVLLGTVFPLVLEALRDERVSVGAPYFDRMSRPVGLALLFLMAVAPVLPWRRTNTETLSRRLIWPAWIGAGAVVVAVIVGARGFAPLLTFLLGGFAGGAALRQVALATRRQGWRGLVGRANGGMIVHLGVVLVAVGLAASSSYLVDGEFELAVGEQATLSG
;
A
#
# COMPACT_ATOMS: atom_id res chain seq x y z
N MET A 1 4.73 2.70 -35.97
CA MET A 1 4.15 3.99 -35.49
C MET A 1 4.05 4.02 -33.97
N ASN A 2 3.46 2.99 -33.35
CA ASN A 2 3.31 2.89 -31.89
C ASN A 2 4.64 3.06 -31.15
N LEU A 3 5.71 2.43 -31.65
CA LEU A 3 7.07 2.56 -31.11
C LEU A 3 7.54 4.01 -31.00
N ALA A 4 7.44 4.80 -32.08
CA ALA A 4 7.91 6.18 -32.10
C ALA A 4 7.05 7.10 -31.21
N ILE A 5 5.72 6.94 -31.27
CA ILE A 5 4.77 7.72 -30.45
C ILE A 5 4.97 7.40 -28.97
N GLY A 6 5.10 6.12 -28.64
CA GLY A 6 5.33 5.64 -27.28
C GLY A 6 6.61 6.20 -26.67
N LYS A 7 7.74 6.07 -27.38
CA LYS A 7 9.02 6.68 -26.96
C LYS A 7 8.92 8.18 -26.80
N ALA A 8 8.27 8.88 -27.74
CA ALA A 8 8.06 10.32 -27.63
C ALA A 8 7.26 10.69 -26.36
N GLY A 9 6.25 9.90 -25.99
CA GLY A 9 5.50 10.06 -24.75
C GLY A 9 6.37 9.89 -23.50
N VAL A 10 7.18 8.83 -23.44
CA VAL A 10 8.13 8.58 -22.33
C VAL A 10 9.14 9.73 -22.20
N VAL A 11 9.73 10.16 -23.32
CA VAL A 11 10.69 11.28 -23.36
C VAL A 11 10.02 12.58 -22.90
N LEU A 12 8.80 12.88 -23.38
CA LEU A 12 8.08 14.07 -22.99
C LEU A 12 7.84 14.11 -21.47
N ALA A 13 7.40 12.99 -20.89
CA ALA A 13 7.17 12.90 -19.46
C ALA A 13 8.47 13.01 -18.64
N PHE A 14 9.55 12.35 -19.09
CA PHE A 14 10.86 12.45 -18.46
C PHE A 14 11.40 13.89 -18.48
N VAL A 15 11.39 14.54 -19.65
CA VAL A 15 11.91 15.90 -19.83
C VAL A 15 11.06 16.92 -19.09
N SER A 16 9.72 16.77 -19.07
CA SER A 16 8.86 17.67 -18.30
C SER A 16 9.12 17.54 -16.80
N ALA A 17 9.30 16.31 -16.30
CA ALA A 17 9.59 16.07 -14.89
C ALA A 17 10.97 16.61 -14.50
N LEU A 18 11.99 16.39 -15.33
CA LEU A 18 13.34 16.91 -15.11
C LEU A 18 13.35 18.45 -15.10
N SER A 19 12.69 19.06 -16.08
CA SER A 19 12.54 20.51 -16.19
C SER A 19 11.73 21.08 -15.02
N GLY A 20 10.68 20.38 -14.59
CA GLY A 20 9.85 20.74 -13.44
C GLY A 20 10.64 20.71 -12.14
N ALA A 21 11.34 19.61 -11.85
CA ALA A 21 12.19 19.48 -10.67
C ALA A 21 13.27 20.58 -10.66
N GLY A 22 13.99 20.76 -11.76
CA GLY A 22 15.07 21.75 -11.88
C GLY A 22 14.57 23.20 -11.74
N THR A 23 13.48 23.55 -12.43
CA THR A 23 12.92 24.91 -12.39
C THR A 23 12.37 25.26 -11.02
N LEU A 24 11.65 24.33 -10.37
CA LEU A 24 11.12 24.55 -9.03
C LEU A 24 12.23 24.63 -7.98
N ALA A 25 13.22 23.74 -8.03
CA ALA A 25 14.37 23.81 -7.13
C ALA A 25 15.12 25.14 -7.30
N PHE A 26 15.35 25.59 -8.53
CA PHE A 26 15.95 26.89 -8.82
C PHE A 26 15.08 28.04 -8.28
N ALA A 27 13.77 28.00 -8.50
CA ALA A 27 12.83 29.01 -8.02
C ALA A 27 12.86 29.14 -6.49
N LEU A 28 12.93 28.00 -5.78
CA LEU A 28 12.97 27.95 -4.32
C LEU A 28 14.30 28.48 -3.77
N VAL A 29 15.42 28.04 -4.33
CA VAL A 29 16.77 28.48 -3.90
C VAL A 29 16.99 29.97 -4.19
N ARG A 30 16.57 30.45 -5.36
CA ARG A 30 16.70 31.86 -5.76
C ARG A 30 15.56 32.75 -5.26
N ARG A 31 14.62 32.21 -4.48
CA ARG A 31 13.46 32.92 -3.92
C ARG A 31 12.65 33.68 -4.99
N ARG A 32 12.38 33.03 -6.12
CA ARG A 32 11.57 33.54 -7.24
C ARG A 32 10.20 32.86 -7.27
N PRO A 33 9.22 33.29 -6.45
CA PRO A 33 7.95 32.58 -6.26
C PRO A 33 7.13 32.43 -7.55
N HIS A 34 7.16 33.41 -8.45
CA HIS A 34 6.45 33.37 -9.72
C HIS A 34 6.84 32.17 -10.60
N LEU A 35 8.10 31.74 -10.56
CA LEU A 35 8.57 30.57 -11.32
C LEU A 35 7.96 29.26 -10.81
N GLN A 36 7.48 29.21 -9.56
CA GLN A 36 6.83 28.01 -9.02
C GLN A 36 5.51 27.70 -9.74
N ARG A 37 4.87 28.70 -10.35
CA ARG A 37 3.66 28.51 -11.17
C ARG A 37 3.92 27.68 -12.44
N LEU A 38 5.18 27.59 -12.88
CA LEU A 38 5.58 26.73 -14.01
C LEU A 38 5.41 25.24 -13.70
N ALA A 39 5.17 24.85 -12.43
CA ALA A 39 4.75 23.49 -12.11
C ALA A 39 3.54 23.02 -12.92
N VAL A 40 2.61 23.93 -13.25
CA VAL A 40 1.37 23.61 -13.99
C VAL A 40 1.68 23.06 -15.38
N PRO A 41 2.35 23.81 -16.29
CA PRO A 41 2.66 23.28 -17.62
C PRO A 41 3.54 22.03 -17.56
N TYR A 42 4.51 21.93 -16.64
CA TYR A 42 5.33 20.71 -16.52
C TYR A 42 4.52 19.48 -16.11
N ALA A 43 3.58 19.62 -15.17
CA ALA A 43 2.71 18.53 -14.76
C ALA A 43 1.75 18.11 -15.88
N VAL A 44 1.18 19.08 -16.62
CA VAL A 44 0.30 18.79 -17.76
C VAL A 44 1.06 18.10 -18.89
N LEU A 45 2.24 18.59 -19.27
CA LEU A 45 3.09 17.93 -20.27
C LEU A 45 3.52 16.53 -19.83
N GLY A 46 3.77 16.34 -18.53
CA GLY A 46 4.09 15.04 -17.95
C GLY A 46 2.93 14.05 -18.09
N LEU A 47 1.72 14.49 -17.76
CA LEU A 47 0.51 13.70 -17.93
C LEU A 47 0.24 13.38 -19.41
N LEU A 48 0.38 14.36 -20.31
CA LEU A 48 0.23 14.15 -21.75
C LEU A 48 1.23 13.11 -22.25
N GLY A 49 2.51 13.21 -21.85
CA GLY A 49 3.53 12.21 -22.19
C GLY A 49 3.18 10.82 -21.66
N GLY A 50 2.75 10.72 -20.41
CA GLY A 50 2.32 9.45 -19.80
C GLY A 50 1.11 8.81 -20.50
N VAL A 51 0.08 9.61 -20.82
CA VAL A 51 -1.12 9.14 -21.54
C VAL A 51 -0.78 8.71 -22.96
N VAL A 52 0.08 9.46 -23.65
CA VAL A 52 0.54 9.11 -25.01
C VAL A 52 1.33 7.80 -24.99
N ALA A 53 2.25 7.63 -24.04
CA ALA A 53 3.01 6.40 -23.90
C ALA A 53 2.10 5.20 -23.60
N PHE A 54 1.26 5.31 -22.57
CA PHE A 54 0.31 4.25 -22.19
C PHE A 54 -0.64 3.88 -23.33
N GLY A 55 -1.25 4.89 -23.98
CA GLY A 55 -2.18 4.68 -25.09
C GLY A 55 -1.51 4.11 -26.34
N ALA A 56 -0.24 4.43 -26.60
CA ALA A 56 0.52 3.83 -27.70
C ALA A 56 0.80 2.34 -27.46
N MET A 57 1.11 1.96 -26.21
CA MET A 57 1.30 0.55 -25.84
C MET A 57 -0.02 -0.23 -25.93
N GLU A 58 -1.11 0.34 -25.40
CA GLU A 58 -2.44 -0.28 -25.46
C GLU A 58 -2.87 -0.50 -26.92
N ARG A 59 -2.69 0.53 -27.76
CA ARG A 59 -2.92 0.42 -29.20
C ARG A 59 -2.06 -0.65 -29.85
N ALA A 60 -0.81 -0.82 -29.43
CA ALA A 60 0.08 -1.85 -29.95
C ALA A 60 -0.44 -3.27 -29.63
N PHE A 61 -0.92 -3.52 -28.41
CA PHE A 61 -1.58 -4.77 -28.05
C PHE A 61 -2.86 -5.02 -28.84
N ILE A 62 -3.73 -4.02 -28.99
CA ILE A 62 -4.96 -4.13 -29.78
C ILE A 62 -4.65 -4.45 -31.26
N GLN A 63 -3.62 -3.81 -31.83
CA GLN A 63 -3.24 -4.00 -33.22
C GLN A 63 -2.35 -5.22 -33.48
N ARG A 64 -1.94 -5.96 -32.43
CA ARG A 64 -0.97 -7.05 -32.51
C ARG A 64 0.34 -6.60 -33.18
N ASP A 65 0.81 -5.41 -32.78
CA ASP A 65 2.04 -4.81 -33.30
C ASP A 65 3.26 -5.51 -32.67
N PHE A 66 3.56 -6.71 -33.16
CA PHE A 66 4.70 -7.52 -32.74
C PHE A 66 6.06 -6.92 -33.13
N THR A 67 6.10 -5.72 -33.73
CA THR A 67 7.37 -4.99 -33.94
C THR A 67 7.90 -4.33 -32.66
N ILE A 68 7.12 -4.37 -31.58
CA ILE A 68 7.53 -3.96 -30.24
C ILE A 68 7.81 -5.22 -29.41
N ALA A 69 9.03 -5.33 -28.88
CA ALA A 69 9.49 -6.51 -28.14
C ALA A 69 8.53 -6.91 -27.02
N TYR A 70 8.06 -5.94 -26.22
CA TYR A 70 7.12 -6.19 -25.15
C TYR A 70 5.80 -6.85 -25.63
N VAL A 71 5.28 -6.44 -26.78
CA VAL A 71 4.07 -7.02 -27.39
C VAL A 71 4.36 -8.39 -28.00
N ALA A 72 5.56 -8.59 -28.55
CA ALA A 72 6.01 -9.89 -29.06
C ALA A 72 6.13 -10.93 -27.94
N GLU A 73 6.63 -10.52 -26.77
CA GLU A 73 6.85 -11.40 -25.62
C GLU A 73 5.58 -11.68 -24.83
N ASN A 74 4.63 -10.73 -24.77
CA ASN A 74 3.46 -10.81 -23.89
C ASN A 74 2.11 -10.79 -24.62
N GLY A 75 2.09 -10.76 -25.95
CA GLY A 75 0.87 -10.72 -26.76
C GLY A 75 0.69 -11.98 -27.60
N SER A 76 -0.56 -12.34 -27.89
CA SER A 76 -0.90 -13.43 -28.83
C SER A 76 -2.23 -13.14 -29.52
N ARG A 77 -2.39 -13.53 -30.78
CA ARG A 77 -3.68 -13.49 -31.49
C ARG A 77 -4.74 -14.37 -30.83
N ALA A 78 -4.33 -15.38 -30.07
CA ALA A 78 -5.23 -16.27 -29.34
C ALA A 78 -5.71 -15.68 -27.99
N THR A 79 -5.07 -14.63 -27.47
CA THR A 79 -5.47 -13.98 -26.21
C THR A 79 -6.81 -13.27 -26.38
N SER A 80 -7.76 -13.59 -25.50
CA SER A 80 -9.08 -12.94 -25.48
C SER A 80 -8.99 -11.43 -25.29
N ASP A 81 -10.00 -10.69 -25.76
CA ASP A 81 -9.97 -9.22 -25.74
C ASP A 81 -9.76 -8.64 -24.34
N LEU A 82 -10.36 -9.27 -23.32
CA LEU A 82 -10.22 -8.87 -21.92
C LEU A 82 -8.76 -8.95 -21.47
N PHE A 83 -8.10 -10.09 -21.71
CA PHE A 83 -6.74 -10.30 -21.25
C PHE A 83 -5.70 -9.60 -22.13
N ASN A 84 -6.05 -9.30 -23.38
CA ASN A 84 -5.24 -8.46 -24.25
C ASN A 84 -5.13 -7.02 -23.73
N LEU A 85 -6.25 -6.45 -23.23
CA LEU A 85 -6.24 -5.15 -22.54
C LEU A 85 -5.33 -5.20 -21.30
N THR A 86 -5.42 -6.26 -20.51
CA THR A 86 -4.60 -6.39 -19.30
C THR A 86 -3.15 -6.79 -19.56
N ALA A 87 -2.83 -7.23 -20.77
CA ALA A 87 -1.48 -7.65 -21.16
C ALA A 87 -0.47 -6.51 -20.93
N LEU A 88 -0.92 -5.25 -21.07
CA LEU A 88 -0.10 -4.07 -20.81
C LEU A 88 0.52 -4.08 -19.41
N TRP A 89 -0.16 -4.56 -18.37
CA TRP A 89 0.41 -4.58 -17.01
C TRP A 89 0.71 -5.99 -16.50
N SER A 90 0.78 -6.97 -17.41
CA SER A 90 1.08 -8.37 -17.09
C SER A 90 2.56 -8.63 -16.79
N ALA A 91 3.46 -7.81 -17.36
CA ALA A 91 4.92 -7.93 -17.20
C ALA A 91 5.60 -6.59 -16.86
N LEU A 92 6.92 -6.58 -16.75
CA LEU A 92 7.70 -5.49 -16.15
C LEU A 92 7.46 -4.12 -16.81
N GLU A 93 7.79 -3.98 -18.09
CA GLU A 93 7.92 -2.69 -18.78
C GLU A 93 6.57 -1.97 -18.83
N GLY A 94 5.51 -2.69 -19.16
CA GLY A 94 4.17 -2.12 -19.21
C GLY A 94 3.54 -1.89 -17.83
N SER A 95 3.86 -2.70 -16.81
CA SER A 95 3.47 -2.40 -15.43
C SER A 95 4.16 -1.14 -14.87
N ILE A 96 5.37 -0.85 -15.33
CA ILE A 96 6.09 0.40 -15.03
C ILE A 96 5.47 1.59 -15.78
N LEU A 97 4.95 1.41 -17.00
CA LEU A 97 4.14 2.44 -17.67
C LEU A 97 2.87 2.78 -16.87
N LEU A 98 2.15 1.77 -16.36
CA LEU A 98 0.99 1.99 -15.48
C LEU A 98 1.40 2.75 -14.21
N TRP A 99 2.50 2.36 -13.58
CA TRP A 99 3.09 3.06 -12.43
C TRP A 99 3.33 4.55 -12.75
N GLY A 100 3.98 4.82 -13.88
CA GLY A 100 4.30 6.17 -14.34
C GLY A 100 3.07 7.02 -14.62
N LEU A 101 2.06 6.45 -15.30
CA LEU A 101 0.79 7.11 -15.58
C LEU A 101 0.07 7.51 -14.28
N VAL A 102 -0.02 6.60 -13.32
CA VAL A 102 -0.62 6.89 -12.01
C VAL A 102 0.17 8.00 -11.30
N LEU A 103 1.51 7.99 -11.36
CA LEU A 103 2.33 9.02 -10.73
C LEU A 103 2.07 10.40 -11.32
N VAL A 104 2.12 10.57 -12.65
CA VAL A 104 1.86 11.87 -13.29
C VAL A 104 0.43 12.34 -13.05
N GLY A 105 -0.53 11.41 -12.93
CA GLY A 105 -1.88 11.68 -12.46
C GLY A 105 -1.90 12.29 -11.06
N TYR A 106 -1.16 11.73 -10.11
CA TYR A 106 -1.01 12.30 -8.76
C TYR A 106 -0.30 13.67 -8.78
N VAL A 107 0.72 13.87 -9.61
CA VAL A 107 1.38 15.17 -9.75
C VAL A 107 0.38 16.24 -10.19
N VAL A 108 -0.41 15.97 -11.24
CA VAL A 108 -1.47 16.88 -11.70
C VAL A 108 -2.53 17.10 -10.63
N ALA A 109 -2.94 16.06 -9.92
CA ALA A 109 -3.93 16.17 -8.85
C ALA A 109 -3.44 17.09 -7.70
N VAL A 110 -2.15 17.00 -7.33
CA VAL A 110 -1.52 17.87 -6.32
C VAL A 110 -1.44 19.31 -6.84
N VAL A 111 -0.93 19.52 -8.05
CA VAL A 111 -0.86 20.86 -8.67
C VAL A 111 -2.23 21.51 -8.72
N TRP A 112 -3.26 20.78 -9.17
CA TRP A 112 -4.62 21.26 -9.24
C TRP A 112 -5.18 21.59 -7.85
N LYS A 113 -4.94 20.72 -6.87
CA LYS A 113 -5.40 20.91 -5.48
C LYS A 113 -4.79 22.14 -4.83
N PHE A 114 -3.53 22.42 -5.10
CA PHE A 114 -2.76 23.52 -4.50
C PHE A 114 -2.52 24.69 -5.46
N ARG A 115 -3.30 24.81 -6.53
CA ARG A 115 -3.15 25.85 -7.58
C ARG A 115 -3.13 27.29 -7.05
N THR A 116 -3.83 27.55 -5.94
CA THR A 116 -3.87 28.87 -5.28
C THR A 116 -2.73 29.10 -4.29
N ARG A 117 -1.90 28.10 -4.05
CA ARG A 117 -0.76 28.12 -3.11
C ARG A 117 0.54 27.64 -3.76
N LEU A 118 0.65 27.68 -5.09
CA LEU A 118 1.84 27.21 -5.79
C LEU A 118 3.10 28.00 -5.46
N GLU A 119 2.96 29.23 -4.96
CA GLU A 119 4.10 30.06 -4.54
C GLU A 119 4.58 29.75 -3.12
N ASP A 120 3.84 28.92 -2.38
CA ASP A 120 4.24 28.48 -1.04
C ASP A 120 5.45 27.54 -1.13
N PRO A 121 6.59 27.88 -0.50
CA PRO A 121 7.78 27.04 -0.53
C PRO A 121 7.55 25.59 -0.13
N LEU A 122 6.60 25.30 0.77
CA LEU A 122 6.30 23.93 1.16
C LEU A 122 5.63 23.15 0.01
N VAL A 123 4.70 23.78 -0.71
CA VAL A 123 4.10 23.16 -1.91
C VAL A 123 5.15 23.00 -2.99
N GLY A 124 6.01 24.01 -3.19
CA GLY A 124 7.13 23.95 -4.13
C GLY A 124 8.07 22.76 -3.86
N TRP A 125 8.53 22.57 -2.62
CA TRP A 125 9.41 21.44 -2.26
C TRP A 125 8.70 20.08 -2.36
N ALA A 126 7.39 20.03 -2.12
CA ALA A 126 6.62 18.80 -2.32
C ALA A 126 6.55 18.44 -3.82
N LEU A 127 6.33 19.44 -4.68
CA LEU A 127 6.34 19.25 -6.13
C LEU A 127 7.73 18.90 -6.67
N VAL A 128 8.81 19.48 -6.14
CA VAL A 128 10.19 19.06 -6.45
C VAL A 128 10.38 17.57 -6.14
N THR A 129 9.92 17.11 -4.97
CA THR A 129 10.03 15.70 -4.59
C THR A 129 9.21 14.80 -5.51
N LEU A 130 7.96 15.18 -5.83
CA LEU A 130 7.12 14.45 -6.77
C LEU A 130 7.77 14.34 -8.16
N PHE A 131 8.27 15.45 -8.70
CA PHE A 131 8.97 15.45 -9.99
C PHE A 131 10.26 14.64 -9.94
N ALA A 132 11.02 14.66 -8.84
CA ALA A 132 12.22 13.83 -8.69
C ALA A 132 11.90 12.33 -8.74
N VAL A 133 10.81 11.90 -8.09
CA VAL A 133 10.32 10.53 -8.20
C VAL A 133 9.86 10.24 -9.63
N THR A 134 9.19 11.19 -10.31
CA THR A 134 8.81 11.03 -11.73
C THR A 134 10.01 10.87 -12.63
N VAL A 135 11.06 11.67 -12.44
CA VAL A 135 12.33 11.56 -13.17
C VAL A 135 12.93 10.17 -12.99
N PHE A 136 12.93 9.63 -11.77
CA PHE A 136 13.46 8.29 -11.52
C PHE A 136 12.71 7.21 -12.32
N PHE A 137 11.38 7.13 -12.19
CA PHE A 137 10.61 6.07 -12.85
C PHE A 137 10.53 6.20 -14.37
N TYR A 138 10.37 7.42 -14.90
CA TYR A 138 10.47 7.61 -16.35
C TYR A 138 11.91 7.42 -16.85
N GLY A 139 12.92 7.67 -16.01
CA GLY A 139 14.31 7.34 -16.30
C GLY A 139 14.57 5.84 -16.46
N LEU A 140 13.87 4.99 -15.70
CA LEU A 140 13.89 3.53 -15.91
C LEU A 140 13.35 3.16 -17.30
N MET A 141 12.27 3.82 -17.73
CA MET A 141 11.64 3.61 -19.04
C MET A 141 12.48 4.12 -20.22
N MET A 142 13.55 4.88 -19.97
CA MET A 142 14.45 5.36 -21.03
C MET A 142 15.46 4.30 -21.46
N ARG A 143 15.81 3.35 -20.58
CA ARG A 143 16.86 2.36 -20.84
C ARG A 143 16.57 0.99 -20.22
N PRO A 144 16.72 0.79 -18.90
CA PRO A 144 16.74 -0.56 -18.34
C PRO A 144 15.36 -1.24 -18.34
N ALA A 145 14.27 -0.49 -18.53
CA ALA A 145 12.92 -1.01 -18.71
C ALA A 145 12.20 -0.26 -19.86
N ASP A 146 12.88 -0.04 -21.00
CA ASP A 146 12.28 0.61 -22.18
C ASP A 146 11.12 -0.24 -22.74
N PRO A 147 9.86 0.22 -22.64
CA PRO A 147 8.71 -0.55 -23.12
C PRO A 147 8.62 -0.60 -24.65
N PHE A 148 9.34 0.26 -25.37
CA PHE A 148 9.23 0.43 -26.82
C PHE A 148 10.49 -0.06 -27.55
N ILE A 149 11.11 -1.12 -27.07
CA ILE A 149 12.22 -1.78 -27.77
C ILE A 149 11.70 -2.36 -29.10
N ARG A 150 12.46 -2.15 -30.17
CA ARG A 150 12.14 -2.70 -31.49
C ARG A 150 12.46 -4.18 -31.52
N PHE A 151 11.53 -4.96 -32.06
CA PHE A 151 11.71 -6.35 -32.44
C PHE A 151 11.38 -6.48 -33.93
N ASP A 152 12.14 -7.30 -34.66
CA ASP A 152 11.87 -7.59 -36.06
C ASP A 152 11.30 -9.02 -36.15
N PRO A 153 9.97 -9.19 -36.06
CA PRO A 153 9.35 -10.51 -35.99
C PRO A 153 9.47 -11.27 -37.32
N PRO A 154 9.66 -12.60 -37.30
CA PRO A 154 9.55 -13.40 -38.51
C PRO A 154 8.13 -13.34 -39.10
N LEU A 155 8.01 -13.65 -40.40
CA LEU A 155 6.70 -13.65 -41.06
C LEU A 155 5.75 -14.62 -40.35
N GLY A 156 4.56 -14.14 -40.00
CA GLY A 156 3.55 -14.93 -39.30
C GLY A 156 3.80 -15.10 -37.81
N TYR A 157 4.78 -14.42 -37.21
CA TYR A 157 5.03 -14.46 -35.77
C TYR A 157 3.74 -14.20 -34.99
N ASP A 158 3.57 -15.00 -33.95
CA ASP A 158 2.54 -14.85 -32.94
C ASP A 158 3.22 -15.15 -31.60
N GLY A 159 3.13 -14.20 -30.68
CA GLY A 159 3.75 -14.33 -29.37
C GLY A 159 3.02 -15.37 -28.50
N PRO A 160 3.61 -15.72 -27.35
CA PRO A 160 3.03 -16.71 -26.44
C PRO A 160 1.79 -16.17 -25.68
N GLY A 161 1.56 -14.85 -25.71
CA GLY A 161 0.54 -14.19 -24.89
C GLY A 161 1.02 -13.94 -23.46
N PRO A 162 0.18 -13.33 -22.61
CA PRO A 162 0.50 -13.12 -21.20
C PRO A 162 0.69 -14.46 -20.47
N ASN A 163 1.29 -14.45 -19.28
CA ASN A 163 1.33 -15.64 -18.43
C ASN A 163 -0.11 -16.22 -18.25
N PRO A 164 -0.33 -17.53 -18.49
CA PRO A 164 -1.66 -18.14 -18.38
C PRO A 164 -2.36 -17.92 -17.04
N LEU A 165 -1.62 -17.81 -15.94
CA LEU A 165 -2.18 -17.50 -14.60
C LEU A 165 -2.81 -16.11 -14.53
N LEU A 166 -2.46 -15.21 -15.45
CA LEU A 166 -3.03 -13.87 -15.56
C LEU A 166 -4.26 -13.82 -16.47
N GLN A 167 -4.59 -14.94 -17.13
CA GLN A 167 -5.65 -15.04 -18.12
C GLN A 167 -6.88 -15.81 -17.63
N ASN A 168 -7.05 -15.95 -16.30
CA ASN A 168 -8.07 -16.81 -15.72
C ASN A 168 -9.22 -16.08 -15.03
N HIS A 169 -9.06 -14.80 -14.67
CA HIS A 169 -10.06 -14.10 -13.87
C HIS A 169 -10.17 -12.60 -14.20
N PRO A 170 -11.40 -12.02 -14.26
CA PRO A 170 -11.60 -10.60 -14.55
C PRO A 170 -10.94 -9.64 -13.55
N LEU A 171 -10.61 -10.10 -12.33
CA LEU A 171 -9.92 -9.26 -11.35
C LEU A 171 -8.54 -8.80 -11.82
N MET A 172 -7.89 -9.48 -12.77
CA MET A 172 -6.66 -8.99 -13.40
C MET A 172 -6.86 -7.59 -14.03
N VAL A 173 -8.08 -7.22 -14.42
CA VAL A 173 -8.38 -5.88 -14.94
C VAL A 173 -8.30 -4.80 -13.85
N VAL A 174 -8.77 -5.12 -12.64
CA VAL A 174 -9.07 -4.12 -11.61
C VAL A 174 -8.08 -4.14 -10.45
N HIS A 175 -7.64 -5.33 -10.04
CA HIS A 175 -6.76 -5.51 -8.90
C HIS A 175 -5.42 -4.76 -9.06
N PRO A 176 -4.63 -4.94 -10.14
CA PRO A 176 -3.37 -4.22 -10.28
C PRO A 176 -3.57 -2.70 -10.30
N PRO A 177 -4.47 -2.09 -11.09
CA PRO A 177 -4.71 -0.65 -11.02
C PRO A 177 -5.05 -0.13 -9.61
N MET A 178 -5.82 -0.88 -8.81
CA MET A 178 -6.11 -0.50 -7.42
C MET A 178 -4.85 -0.55 -6.54
N LEU A 179 -4.01 -1.58 -6.69
CA LEU A 179 -2.70 -1.63 -6.01
C LEU A 179 -1.80 -0.46 -6.41
N TYR A 180 -1.67 -0.14 -7.69
CA TYR A 180 -0.84 0.97 -8.17
C TYR A 180 -1.37 2.34 -7.69
N LEU A 181 -2.69 2.56 -7.69
CA LEU A 181 -3.30 3.76 -7.09
C LEU A 181 -2.94 3.88 -5.60
N GLY A 182 -2.86 2.77 -4.88
CA GLY A 182 -2.40 2.74 -3.49
C GLY A 182 -0.89 3.03 -3.35
N TYR A 183 -0.06 2.19 -3.93
CA TYR A 183 1.42 2.24 -3.86
C TYR A 183 1.96 3.60 -4.27
N VAL A 184 1.59 4.04 -5.48
CA VAL A 184 2.07 5.30 -6.04
C VAL A 184 1.45 6.48 -5.31
N GLY A 185 0.22 6.34 -4.81
CA GLY A 185 -0.45 7.37 -4.01
C GLY A 185 0.29 7.77 -2.75
N PHE A 186 1.05 6.86 -2.12
CA PHE A 186 1.90 7.19 -0.95
C PHE A 186 3.06 8.13 -1.27
N THR A 187 3.40 8.36 -2.55
CA THR A 187 4.38 9.37 -2.97
C THR A 187 3.95 10.77 -2.54
N VAL A 188 2.64 11.07 -2.55
CA VAL A 188 2.12 12.40 -2.18
C VAL A 188 2.38 12.74 -0.71
N PRO A 189 1.93 11.96 0.29
CA PRO A 189 2.21 12.28 1.68
C PRO A 189 3.72 12.21 2.01
N PHE A 190 4.50 11.35 1.34
CA PHE A 190 5.96 11.36 1.43
C PHE A 190 6.57 12.69 0.95
N ALA A 191 6.15 13.18 -0.22
CA ALA A 191 6.65 14.43 -0.78
C ALA A 191 6.38 15.63 0.15
N PHE A 192 5.22 15.67 0.79
CA PHE A 192 4.91 16.68 1.81
C PHE A 192 5.71 16.49 3.10
N ALA A 193 6.03 15.26 3.50
CA ALA A 193 6.92 15.01 4.65
C ALA A 193 8.33 15.53 4.39
N ILE A 194 8.90 15.23 3.21
CA ILE A 194 10.19 15.77 2.76
C ILE A 194 10.14 17.29 2.70
N ALA A 195 9.10 17.88 2.10
CA ALA A 195 8.95 19.32 2.03
C ALA A 195 8.89 20.00 3.42
N ALA A 196 8.16 19.40 4.36
CA ALA A 196 8.08 19.90 5.74
C ALA A 196 9.44 19.84 6.44
N LEU A 197 10.23 18.78 6.22
CA LEU A 197 11.57 18.64 6.75
C LEU A 197 12.55 19.63 6.11
N VAL A 198 12.53 19.79 4.79
CA VAL A 198 13.41 20.74 4.08
C VAL A 198 13.11 22.18 4.50
N THR A 199 11.83 22.56 4.58
CA THR A 199 11.42 23.93 4.98
C THR A 199 11.47 24.18 6.49
N GLY A 200 11.47 23.12 7.31
CA GLY A 200 11.32 23.21 8.76
C GLY A 200 9.88 23.49 9.23
N ARG A 201 8.90 23.54 8.34
CA ARG A 201 7.49 23.85 8.63
C ARG A 201 6.69 22.63 9.09
N VAL A 202 7.15 22.02 10.19
CA VAL A 202 6.64 20.74 10.71
C VAL A 202 5.32 20.86 11.52
N GLY A 203 4.89 22.08 11.86
CA GLY A 203 3.74 22.35 12.72
C GLY A 203 2.54 23.06 12.09
N GLU A 204 2.65 23.55 10.84
CA GLU A 204 1.68 24.46 10.20
C GLU A 204 0.38 23.80 9.70
N GLY A 205 -0.04 22.66 10.25
CA GLY A 205 -1.29 21.99 9.85
C GLY A 205 -1.25 21.31 8.46
N TRP A 206 -0.11 21.33 7.74
CA TRP A 206 0.07 20.61 6.47
C TRP A 206 -0.09 19.10 6.60
N LEU A 207 0.19 18.53 7.77
CA LEU A 207 -0.04 17.12 8.08
C LEU A 207 -1.54 16.73 8.02
N LEU A 208 -2.45 17.70 8.11
CA LEU A 208 -3.89 17.46 7.89
C LEU A 208 -4.22 17.30 6.40
N ALA A 209 -3.50 18.03 5.54
CA ALA A 209 -3.63 17.89 4.10
C ALA A 209 -3.09 16.52 3.66
N THR A 210 -1.96 16.07 4.19
CA THR A 210 -1.40 14.74 3.90
C THR A 210 -2.31 13.62 4.37
N ARG A 211 -3.01 13.75 5.51
CA ARG A 211 -3.97 12.73 5.99
C ARG A 211 -5.00 12.32 4.92
N ARG A 212 -5.54 13.28 4.16
CA ARG A 212 -6.53 12.96 3.11
C ARG A 212 -5.90 12.17 1.96
N TRP A 213 -4.71 12.57 1.54
CA TRP A 213 -3.94 11.83 0.54
C TRP A 213 -3.58 10.43 1.02
N THR A 214 -3.17 10.28 2.28
CA THR A 214 -2.89 8.98 2.89
C THR A 214 -4.15 8.11 2.93
N LEU A 215 -5.33 8.65 3.27
CA LEU A 215 -6.59 7.88 3.24
C LEU A 215 -6.95 7.40 1.83
N ILE A 216 -6.71 8.21 0.80
CA ILE A 216 -6.94 7.83 -0.60
C ILE A 216 -6.00 6.68 -0.98
N ALA A 217 -4.70 6.84 -0.76
CA ALA A 217 -3.70 5.81 -1.06
C ALA A 217 -3.94 4.52 -0.26
N TRP A 218 -4.19 4.64 1.04
CA TRP A 218 -4.49 3.52 1.92
C TRP A 218 -5.79 2.80 1.53
N GLY A 219 -6.83 3.54 1.11
CA GLY A 219 -8.09 2.95 0.66
C GLY A 219 -7.91 2.13 -0.63
N PHE A 220 -7.21 2.68 -1.62
CA PHE A 220 -6.88 1.95 -2.84
C PHE A 220 -5.97 0.74 -2.57
N LEU A 221 -4.97 0.88 -1.70
CA LEU A 221 -4.13 -0.25 -1.29
C LEU A 221 -4.95 -1.34 -0.60
N THR A 222 -5.87 -0.97 0.29
CA THR A 222 -6.79 -1.92 0.95
C THR A 222 -7.66 -2.65 -0.08
N ALA A 223 -8.25 -1.93 -1.03
CA ALA A 223 -9.03 -2.53 -2.10
C ALA A 223 -8.19 -3.46 -2.96
N GLY A 224 -6.97 -3.03 -3.33
CA GLY A 224 -6.01 -3.85 -4.07
C GLY A 224 -5.71 -5.16 -3.33
N ILE A 225 -5.35 -5.10 -2.04
CA ILE A 225 -5.07 -6.29 -1.22
C ILE A 225 -6.28 -7.22 -1.19
N VAL A 226 -7.49 -6.71 -0.90
CA VAL A 226 -8.71 -7.54 -0.83
C VAL A 226 -9.04 -8.20 -2.18
N LEU A 227 -8.95 -7.44 -3.28
CA LEU A 227 -9.18 -8.00 -4.62
C LEU A 227 -8.11 -9.01 -5.01
N GLY A 228 -6.87 -8.81 -4.55
CA GLY A 228 -5.77 -9.75 -4.77
C GLY A 228 -5.99 -11.05 -4.01
N SER A 229 -6.37 -10.97 -2.74
CA SER A 229 -6.73 -12.13 -1.93
C SER A 229 -7.91 -12.93 -2.50
N TRP A 230 -8.92 -12.23 -3.01
CA TRP A 230 -10.03 -12.89 -3.72
C TRP A 230 -9.53 -13.59 -4.98
N TRP A 231 -8.76 -12.89 -5.81
CA TRP A 231 -8.22 -13.50 -7.03
C TRP A 231 -7.34 -14.72 -6.75
N SER A 232 -6.42 -14.62 -5.77
CA SER A 232 -5.55 -15.72 -5.32
C SER A 232 -6.35 -16.96 -4.91
N TYR A 233 -7.44 -16.76 -4.15
CA TYR A 233 -8.33 -17.84 -3.74
C TYR A 233 -8.91 -18.64 -4.92
N GLU A 234 -9.29 -17.98 -6.01
CA GLU A 234 -9.82 -18.66 -7.18
C GLU A 234 -8.72 -19.24 -8.08
N VAL A 235 -7.60 -18.52 -8.26
CA VAL A 235 -6.48 -18.97 -9.13
C VAL A 235 -5.80 -20.20 -8.57
N LEU A 236 -5.59 -20.24 -7.26
CA LEU A 236 -4.89 -21.34 -6.58
C LEU A 236 -5.83 -22.52 -6.27
N GLY A 237 -6.96 -22.63 -6.96
CA GLY A 237 -7.87 -23.77 -6.82
C GLY A 237 -8.48 -23.89 -5.43
N TRP A 238 -8.90 -22.77 -4.83
CA TRP A 238 -9.51 -22.71 -3.49
C TRP A 238 -8.53 -23.02 -2.33
N ALA A 239 -7.23 -23.12 -2.60
CA ALA A 239 -6.18 -23.46 -1.62
C ALA A 239 -5.78 -22.32 -0.68
N GLY A 240 -6.48 -21.18 -0.69
CA GLY A 240 -6.28 -20.08 0.25
C GLY A 240 -6.27 -18.70 -0.39
N TYR A 241 -6.57 -17.67 0.41
CA TYR A 241 -6.66 -16.26 -0.03
C TYR A 241 -5.41 -15.43 0.37
N TRP A 242 -4.50 -16.03 1.13
CA TRP A 242 -3.27 -15.40 1.62
C TRP A 242 -2.26 -16.48 2.00
N GLY A 243 -1.08 -16.45 1.40
CA GLY A 243 -0.02 -17.44 1.59
C GLY A 243 1.21 -16.93 2.34
N TRP A 244 1.24 -15.65 2.74
CA TRP A 244 2.45 -14.95 3.20
C TRP A 244 3.55 -14.92 2.13
N ASP A 245 3.15 -14.92 0.86
CA ASP A 245 4.06 -14.81 -0.26
C ASP A 245 4.77 -13.44 -0.24
N PRO A 246 6.04 -13.33 -0.68
CA PRO A 246 6.79 -12.08 -0.63
C PRO A 246 6.13 -10.90 -1.34
N VAL A 247 5.35 -11.12 -2.40
CA VAL A 247 4.58 -10.07 -3.09
C VAL A 247 3.37 -9.64 -2.26
N GLU A 248 2.69 -10.57 -1.62
CA GLU A 248 1.61 -10.27 -0.66
C GLU A 248 2.17 -9.44 0.51
N ASN A 249 3.29 -9.89 1.10
CA ASN A 249 3.98 -9.20 2.18
C ASN A 249 4.43 -7.79 1.79
N ALA A 250 4.97 -7.63 0.57
CA ALA A 250 5.38 -6.35 0.02
C ALA A 250 4.22 -5.34 0.04
N SER A 251 3.00 -5.77 -0.27
CA SER A 251 1.80 -4.91 -0.24
C SER A 251 1.29 -4.60 1.17
N PHE A 252 1.47 -5.56 2.08
CA PHE A 252 1.01 -5.44 3.46
C PHE A 252 1.88 -4.50 4.31
N LEU A 253 3.19 -4.47 4.06
CA LEU A 253 4.15 -3.61 4.77
C LEU A 253 3.79 -2.11 4.77
N PRO A 254 3.62 -1.43 3.61
CA PRO A 254 3.21 -0.03 3.59
C PRO A 254 1.78 0.17 4.10
N TRP A 255 0.91 -0.85 4.00
CA TRP A 255 -0.43 -0.79 4.60
C TRP A 255 -0.35 -0.67 6.13
N LEU A 256 0.51 -1.45 6.79
CA LEU A 256 0.71 -1.42 8.24
C LEU A 256 1.26 -0.07 8.72
N THR A 257 2.32 0.43 8.09
CA THR A 257 2.92 1.73 8.47
C THR A 257 2.00 2.91 8.14
N GLY A 258 1.23 2.80 7.04
CA GLY A 258 0.19 3.75 6.68
C GLY A 258 -0.96 3.78 7.69
N THR A 259 -1.42 2.61 8.15
CA THR A 259 -2.43 2.50 9.23
C THR A 259 -1.91 3.10 10.53
N ALA A 260 -0.64 2.85 10.89
CA ALA A 260 -0.01 3.48 12.05
C ALA A 260 -0.06 5.02 11.95
N TYR A 261 0.30 5.57 10.78
CA TYR A 261 0.28 7.02 10.55
C TYR A 261 -1.14 7.59 10.68
N LEU A 262 -2.14 6.93 10.10
CA LEU A 262 -3.53 7.39 10.16
C LEU A 262 -4.08 7.47 11.60
N HIS A 263 -3.56 6.64 12.50
CA HIS A 263 -3.88 6.70 13.93
C HIS A 263 -3.09 7.78 14.67
N SER A 264 -1.79 7.90 14.41
CA SER A 264 -0.91 8.83 15.12
C SER A 264 -1.09 10.29 14.68
N VAL A 265 -1.48 10.55 13.43
CA VAL A 265 -1.82 11.92 12.97
C VAL A 265 -3.03 12.49 13.72
N MET A 266 -3.96 11.65 14.19
CA MET A 266 -5.09 12.09 15.01
C MET A 266 -4.65 12.58 16.40
N ILE A 267 -3.61 11.96 16.98
CA ILE A 267 -3.02 12.44 18.24
C ILE A 267 -2.29 13.75 17.99
N GLN A 268 -1.52 13.84 16.91
CA GLN A 268 -0.81 15.08 16.59
C GLN A 268 -1.77 16.26 16.43
N GLU A 269 -2.89 16.08 15.73
CA GLU A 269 -3.91 17.12 15.57
C GLU A 269 -4.53 17.55 16.91
N ARG A 270 -4.77 16.60 17.83
CA ARG A 270 -5.45 16.87 19.10
C ARG A 270 -4.54 17.34 20.23
N ARG A 271 -3.27 16.90 20.23
CA ARG A 271 -2.32 17.05 21.35
C ARG A 271 -0.98 17.65 20.95
N GLY A 272 -0.70 17.82 19.66
CA GLY A 272 0.57 18.37 19.16
C GLY A 272 1.78 17.45 19.34
N MET A 273 1.56 16.16 19.64
CA MET A 273 2.59 15.15 19.92
C MET A 273 2.95 14.31 18.68
N LEU A 274 3.98 13.47 18.79
CA LEU A 274 4.36 12.46 17.79
C LEU A 274 4.79 13.01 16.41
N ARG A 275 5.32 14.23 16.36
CA ARG A 275 5.73 14.85 15.08
C ARG A 275 6.81 14.05 14.34
N VAL A 276 7.90 13.70 15.04
CA VAL A 276 8.99 12.85 14.51
C VAL A 276 8.42 11.52 14.00
N TRP A 277 7.59 10.90 14.83
CA TRP A 277 7.00 9.59 14.55
C TRP A 277 6.15 9.61 13.27
N ASN A 278 5.31 10.64 13.11
CA ASN A 278 4.46 10.75 11.94
C ASN A 278 5.25 10.97 10.65
N LEU A 279 6.30 11.79 10.69
CA LEU A 279 7.19 11.98 9.54
C LEU A 279 7.97 10.69 9.23
N ALA A 280 8.49 10.01 10.25
CA ALA A 280 9.17 8.73 10.09
C ALA A 280 8.26 7.68 9.48
N LEU A 281 6.98 7.59 9.90
CA LEU A 281 6.02 6.67 9.32
C LEU A 281 5.67 6.99 7.86
N LEU A 282 5.55 8.27 7.48
CA LEU A 282 5.33 8.65 6.09
C LEU A 282 6.53 8.28 5.21
N CYS A 283 7.74 8.56 5.67
CA CYS A 283 8.98 8.18 5.00
C CYS A 283 9.12 6.65 4.90
N ALA A 284 8.87 5.93 5.98
CA ALA A 284 8.91 4.47 6.01
C ALA A 284 7.86 3.87 5.06
N THR A 285 6.63 4.39 5.06
CA THR A 285 5.56 3.89 4.18
C THR A 285 5.95 3.98 2.71
N PHE A 286 6.46 5.13 2.25
CA PHE A 286 6.92 5.24 0.87
C PHE A 286 8.20 4.45 0.59
N SER A 287 9.13 4.38 1.55
CA SER A 287 10.32 3.52 1.40
C SER A 287 9.92 2.05 1.22
N LEU A 288 8.91 1.58 1.95
CA LEU A 288 8.37 0.23 1.83
C LEU A 288 7.62 -0.01 0.51
N THR A 289 7.00 1.00 -0.12
CA THR A 289 6.44 0.83 -1.47
C THR A 289 7.54 0.69 -2.53
N ILE A 290 8.66 1.41 -2.39
CA ILE A 290 9.84 1.23 -3.26
C ILE A 290 10.49 -0.12 -3.03
N LEU A 291 10.66 -0.53 -1.77
CA LEU A 291 11.16 -1.88 -1.45
C LEU A 291 10.22 -2.94 -2.03
N GLY A 292 8.91 -2.81 -1.85
CA GLY A 292 7.95 -3.73 -2.44
C GLY A 292 8.02 -3.79 -3.97
N THR A 293 8.29 -2.66 -4.63
CA THR A 293 8.53 -2.62 -6.08
C THR A 293 9.80 -3.39 -6.45
N PHE A 294 10.87 -3.27 -5.65
CA PHE A 294 12.07 -4.08 -5.80
C PHE A 294 11.77 -5.58 -5.62
N LEU A 295 11.10 -5.98 -4.54
CA LEU A 295 10.81 -7.39 -4.25
C LEU A 295 9.97 -8.04 -5.36
N THR A 296 9.04 -7.29 -5.96
CA THR A 296 8.10 -7.81 -6.97
C THR A 296 8.63 -7.80 -8.41
N ARG A 297 9.70 -7.04 -8.69
CA ARG A 297 10.17 -6.79 -10.07
C ARG A 297 11.66 -7.08 -10.31
N SER A 298 12.40 -7.46 -9.28
CA SER A 298 13.84 -7.72 -9.38
C SER A 298 14.18 -9.16 -9.75
N GLY A 299 13.23 -10.10 -9.60
CA GLY A 299 13.50 -11.54 -9.73
C GLY A 299 14.38 -12.12 -8.62
N VAL A 300 14.63 -11.35 -7.54
CA VAL A 300 15.53 -11.75 -6.44
C VAL A 300 14.84 -12.67 -5.44
N ILE A 301 13.51 -12.83 -5.52
CA ILE A 301 12.74 -13.72 -4.64
C ILE A 301 11.88 -14.66 -5.46
N ASP A 302 11.89 -15.95 -5.11
CA ASP A 302 10.93 -16.94 -5.59
C ASP A 302 9.53 -16.61 -5.07
N SER A 303 8.60 -16.29 -5.96
CA SER A 303 7.22 -15.98 -5.63
C SER A 303 6.28 -16.43 -6.73
N VAL A 304 5.14 -17.00 -6.35
CA VAL A 304 4.07 -17.39 -7.28
C VAL A 304 3.36 -16.20 -7.91
N HIS A 305 3.52 -15.01 -7.30
CA HIS A 305 2.96 -13.74 -7.77
C HIS A 305 4.00 -12.87 -8.49
N ALA A 306 5.25 -13.31 -8.60
CA ALA A 306 6.30 -12.62 -9.36
C ALA A 306 6.25 -13.07 -10.83
N PHE A 307 5.54 -12.31 -11.65
CA PHE A 307 5.41 -12.57 -13.09
C PHE A 307 6.36 -11.73 -13.94
N ALA A 308 7.19 -10.91 -13.31
CA ALA A 308 8.08 -9.98 -13.99
C ALA A 308 9.46 -10.01 -13.32
N GLU A 309 10.45 -10.40 -14.10
CA GLU A 309 11.85 -10.36 -13.75
C GLU A 309 12.53 -9.33 -14.65
N GLY A 310 13.45 -8.55 -14.09
CA GLY A 310 14.23 -7.65 -14.94
C GLY A 310 15.45 -7.05 -14.27
N SER A 311 16.29 -6.47 -15.12
CA SER A 311 17.61 -5.94 -14.75
C SER A 311 17.56 -4.69 -13.86
N ILE A 312 16.36 -4.19 -13.51
CA ILE A 312 16.19 -2.95 -12.73
C ILE A 312 16.38 -3.14 -11.22
N GLY A 313 16.45 -4.37 -10.71
CA GLY A 313 16.55 -4.68 -9.28
C GLY A 313 17.60 -3.83 -8.55
N PRO A 314 18.87 -3.82 -8.98
CA PRO A 314 19.92 -3.00 -8.36
C PRO A 314 19.63 -1.49 -8.38
N ILE A 315 19.00 -0.99 -9.44
CA ILE A 315 18.65 0.44 -9.58
C ILE A 315 17.53 0.82 -8.60
N LEU A 316 16.50 -0.04 -8.48
CA LEU A 316 15.42 0.14 -7.49
C LEU A 316 15.95 0.08 -6.06
N LEU A 317 16.85 -0.86 -5.76
CA LEU A 317 17.48 -0.97 -4.44
C LEU A 317 18.36 0.27 -4.13
N GLY A 318 19.13 0.75 -5.10
CA GLY A 318 19.89 2.00 -4.97
C GLY A 318 18.98 3.20 -4.70
N PHE A 319 17.85 3.30 -5.40
CA PHE A 319 16.86 4.35 -5.15
C PHE A 319 16.21 4.24 -3.77
N PHE A 320 15.88 3.03 -3.33
CA PHE A 320 15.42 2.77 -1.96
C PHE A 320 16.43 3.28 -0.92
N VAL A 321 17.72 2.95 -1.07
CA VAL A 321 18.78 3.41 -0.18
C VAL A 321 18.87 4.94 -0.16
N VAL A 322 18.78 5.60 -1.33
CA VAL A 322 18.77 7.07 -1.42
C VAL A 322 17.55 7.65 -0.68
N VAL A 323 16.35 7.12 -0.90
CA VAL A 323 15.12 7.58 -0.25
C VAL A 323 15.22 7.45 1.28
N VAL A 324 15.72 6.31 1.76
CA VAL A 324 15.92 6.08 3.20
C VAL A 324 16.99 7.02 3.76
N ALA A 325 18.14 7.13 3.11
CA ALA A 325 19.24 7.99 3.56
C ALA A 325 18.84 9.47 3.62
N VAL A 326 18.14 9.97 2.60
CA VAL A 326 17.61 11.34 2.59
C VAL A 326 16.57 11.54 3.70
N SER A 327 15.66 10.58 3.88
CA SER A 327 14.63 10.65 4.91
C SER A 327 15.22 10.69 6.32
N VAL A 328 16.12 9.74 6.64
CA VAL A 328 16.79 9.66 7.95
C VAL A 328 17.67 10.89 8.17
N GLY A 329 18.45 11.30 7.16
CA GLY A 329 19.30 12.48 7.22
C GLY A 329 18.51 13.77 7.50
N LEU A 330 17.39 13.97 6.81
CA LEU A 330 16.51 15.13 7.03
C LEU A 330 15.81 15.11 8.40
N ILE A 331 15.34 13.94 8.85
CA ILE A 331 14.75 13.78 10.18
C ILE A 331 15.78 14.07 11.27
N GLY A 332 16.99 13.53 11.13
CA GLY A 332 18.11 13.78 12.05
C GLY A 332 18.51 15.25 12.08
N TRP A 333 18.66 15.88 10.91
CA TRP A 333 18.99 17.31 10.79
C TRP A 333 17.93 18.22 11.44
N ARG A 334 16.65 17.82 11.42
CA ARG A 334 15.54 18.57 12.03
C ARG A 334 15.21 18.16 13.47
N GLY A 335 16.01 17.31 14.10
CA GLY A 335 15.72 16.72 15.42
C GLY A 335 15.24 17.71 16.49
N ASP A 336 15.93 18.85 16.64
CA ASP A 336 15.56 19.86 17.65
C ASP A 336 14.21 20.55 17.35
N ALA A 337 13.95 20.87 16.08
CA ALA A 337 12.69 21.48 15.65
C ALA A 337 11.48 20.52 15.73
N LEU A 338 11.75 19.22 15.79
CA LEU A 338 10.75 18.17 15.87
C LEU A 338 10.37 17.76 17.30
N ARG A 339 11.06 18.30 18.33
CA ARG A 339 10.73 18.05 19.73
C ARG A 339 9.28 18.44 20.01
N SER A 340 8.50 17.47 20.49
CA SER A 340 7.09 17.65 20.79
C SER A 340 6.93 18.27 22.19
N PRO A 341 6.09 19.31 22.37
CA PRO A 341 5.88 19.91 23.69
C PRO A 341 5.16 18.99 24.69
N GLY A 342 4.32 18.07 24.19
CA GLY A 342 3.46 17.22 25.02
C GLY A 342 4.15 15.96 25.52
N ARG A 343 3.84 15.56 26.76
CA ARG A 343 4.23 14.27 27.37
C ARG A 343 3.01 13.37 27.52
N ILE A 344 3.23 12.06 27.62
CA ILE A 344 2.15 11.10 27.91
C ILE A 344 1.88 11.15 29.42
N ASP A 345 0.68 11.60 29.81
CA ASP A 345 0.31 11.80 31.21
C ASP A 345 0.10 10.48 31.98
N SER A 346 -0.28 9.40 31.29
CA SER A 346 -0.51 8.07 31.88
C SER A 346 -0.44 6.97 30.81
N PRO A 347 0.23 5.84 31.05
CA PRO A 347 0.19 4.69 30.14
C PRO A 347 -1.22 4.09 29.98
N LEU A 348 -2.03 4.15 31.04
CA LEU A 348 -3.44 3.73 31.03
C LEU A 348 -4.36 4.92 30.65
N SER A 349 -4.12 5.48 29.48
CA SER A 349 -4.97 6.52 28.87
C SER A 349 -5.21 6.23 27.40
N ARG A 350 -6.12 6.99 26.77
CA ARG A 350 -6.28 6.92 25.31
C ARG A 350 -4.97 7.22 24.59
N GLU A 351 -4.18 8.20 25.04
CA GLU A 351 -2.86 8.49 24.49
C GLU A 351 -1.91 7.29 24.57
N GLY A 352 -1.84 6.64 25.74
CA GLY A 352 -1.03 5.43 25.93
C GLY A 352 -1.47 4.29 25.03
N ALA A 353 -2.78 4.05 24.91
CA ALA A 353 -3.34 3.02 24.03
C ALA A 353 -3.05 3.29 22.55
N PHE A 354 -3.13 4.55 22.10
CA PHE A 354 -2.78 4.91 20.73
C PHE A 354 -1.27 4.78 20.45
N LEU A 355 -0.42 5.10 21.43
CA LEU A 355 1.03 4.85 21.29
C LEU A 355 1.30 3.35 21.17
N LEU A 356 0.73 2.54 22.08
CA LEU A 356 0.90 1.09 22.04
C LEU A 356 0.40 0.50 20.70
N ASN A 357 -0.74 0.97 20.21
CA ASN A 357 -1.25 0.61 18.88
C ASN A 357 -0.23 0.90 17.77
N ASN A 358 0.40 2.08 17.79
CA ASN A 358 1.43 2.43 16.81
C ASN A 358 2.68 1.55 16.92
N VAL A 359 3.11 1.25 18.15
CA VAL A 359 4.24 0.33 18.40
C VAL A 359 3.90 -1.07 17.89
N LEU A 360 2.68 -1.56 18.11
CA LEU A 360 2.26 -2.87 17.59
C LEU A 360 2.21 -2.90 16.05
N PHE A 361 1.71 -1.85 15.39
CA PHE A 361 1.77 -1.78 13.92
C PHE A 361 3.21 -1.74 13.39
N ALA A 362 4.10 -0.97 14.04
CA ALA A 362 5.50 -0.92 13.66
C ALA A 362 6.21 -2.26 13.90
N ALA A 363 5.93 -2.92 15.03
CA ALA A 363 6.44 -4.25 15.33
C ALA A 363 5.93 -5.29 14.32
N PHE A 364 4.65 -5.23 13.94
CA PHE A 364 4.09 -6.11 12.92
C PHE A 364 4.81 -5.92 11.58
N ALA A 365 4.95 -4.67 11.14
CA ALA A 365 5.67 -4.36 9.91
C ALA A 365 7.12 -4.86 9.96
N PHE A 366 7.81 -4.68 11.09
CA PHE A 366 9.16 -5.18 11.28
C PHE A 366 9.25 -6.71 11.20
N LEU A 367 8.34 -7.44 11.85
CA LEU A 367 8.32 -8.91 11.85
C LEU A 367 8.09 -9.48 10.44
N VAL A 368 7.17 -8.87 9.68
CA VAL A 368 6.90 -9.25 8.29
C VAL A 368 8.09 -8.90 7.39
N LEU A 369 8.66 -7.70 7.57
CA LEU A 369 9.82 -7.24 6.80
C LEU A 369 11.02 -8.16 7.04
N LEU A 370 11.28 -8.50 8.30
CA LEU A 370 12.35 -9.42 8.68
C LEU A 370 12.15 -10.78 8.03
N GLY A 371 10.97 -11.39 8.15
CA GLY A 371 10.70 -12.68 7.50
C GLY A 371 10.85 -12.66 5.99
N THR A 372 10.47 -11.54 5.35
CA THR A 372 10.53 -11.38 3.89
C THR A 372 11.95 -11.14 3.37
N VAL A 373 12.75 -10.34 4.08
CA VAL A 373 14.09 -9.92 3.64
C VAL A 373 15.19 -10.85 4.17
N PHE A 374 14.94 -11.61 5.23
CA PHE A 374 15.94 -12.51 5.82
C PHE A 374 16.53 -13.53 4.82
N PRO A 375 15.73 -14.22 3.98
CA PRO A 375 16.24 -15.03 2.87
C PRO A 375 17.29 -14.32 2.02
N LEU A 376 17.00 -13.09 1.61
CA LEU A 376 17.86 -12.30 0.73
C LEU A 376 19.19 -11.93 1.39
N VAL A 377 19.17 -11.67 2.69
CA VAL A 377 20.37 -11.36 3.46
C VAL A 377 21.25 -12.59 3.61
N LEU A 378 20.66 -13.77 3.83
CA LEU A 378 21.42 -15.02 3.90
C LEU A 378 22.04 -15.39 2.57
N GLU A 379 21.28 -15.29 1.47
CA GLU A 379 21.80 -15.54 0.13
C GLU A 379 22.97 -14.58 -0.18
N ALA A 380 22.82 -13.28 0.10
CA ALA A 380 23.87 -12.30 -0.15
C ALA A 380 25.15 -12.48 0.70
N LEU A 381 25.05 -13.03 1.92
CA LEU A 381 26.18 -13.18 2.84
C LEU A 381 26.83 -14.56 2.81
N ARG A 382 26.07 -15.61 2.50
CA ARG A 382 26.47 -17.01 2.64
C ARG A 382 26.21 -17.86 1.40
N ASP A 383 25.57 -17.32 0.38
CA ASP A 383 25.13 -18.06 -0.80
C ASP A 383 24.17 -19.22 -0.46
N GLU A 384 23.44 -19.08 0.66
CA GLU A 384 22.45 -20.04 1.16
C GLU A 384 21.03 -19.59 0.81
N ARG A 385 20.33 -20.37 -0.02
CA ARG A 385 18.90 -20.14 -0.33
C ARG A 385 18.02 -20.81 0.71
N VAL A 386 17.34 -19.98 1.50
CA VAL A 386 16.39 -20.41 2.52
C VAL A 386 15.05 -19.74 2.25
N SER A 387 13.95 -20.49 2.31
CA SER A 387 12.60 -19.91 2.27
C SER A 387 12.04 -19.78 3.69
N VAL A 388 11.37 -18.65 3.96
CA VAL A 388 10.60 -18.45 5.19
C VAL A 388 9.13 -18.59 4.84
N GLY A 389 8.52 -19.71 5.24
CA GLY A 389 7.12 -20.01 4.93
C GLY A 389 6.11 -19.48 5.97
N ALA A 390 4.83 -19.70 5.68
CA ALA A 390 3.68 -19.33 6.50
C ALA A 390 3.83 -19.64 8.02
N PRO A 391 4.41 -20.77 8.47
CA PRO A 391 4.52 -21.07 9.90
C PRO A 391 5.26 -20.01 10.73
N TYR A 392 6.27 -19.34 10.15
CA TYR A 392 6.93 -18.22 10.81
C TYR A 392 5.97 -17.04 10.96
N PHE A 393 5.35 -16.61 9.85
CA PHE A 393 4.47 -15.45 9.85
C PHE A 393 3.23 -15.66 10.72
N ASP A 394 2.61 -16.83 10.70
CA ASP A 394 1.46 -17.16 11.55
C ASP A 394 1.83 -17.16 13.03
N ARG A 395 2.99 -17.70 13.39
CA ARG A 395 3.47 -17.69 14.79
C ARG A 395 3.72 -16.27 15.27
N MET A 396 4.32 -15.42 14.45
CA MET A 396 4.70 -14.06 14.83
C MET A 396 3.54 -13.06 14.75
N SER A 397 2.62 -13.22 13.77
CA SER A 397 1.49 -12.32 13.56
C SER A 397 0.34 -12.53 14.54
N ARG A 398 0.04 -13.77 14.93
CA ARG A 398 -1.06 -14.10 15.86
C ARG A 398 -1.07 -13.28 17.16
N PRO A 399 0.01 -13.23 17.96
CA PRO A 399 0.00 -12.46 19.22
C PRO A 399 -0.19 -10.96 18.97
N VAL A 400 0.41 -10.43 17.90
CA VAL A 400 0.28 -9.02 17.54
C VAL A 400 -1.14 -8.68 17.08
N GLY A 401 -1.75 -9.55 16.24
CA GLY A 401 -3.12 -9.42 15.77
C GLY A 401 -4.14 -9.46 16.91
N LEU A 402 -3.99 -10.41 17.84
CA LEU A 402 -4.83 -10.47 19.04
C LEU A 402 -4.69 -9.22 19.93
N ALA A 403 -3.46 -8.73 20.10
CA ALA A 403 -3.21 -7.50 20.85
C ALA A 403 -3.84 -6.27 20.18
N LEU A 404 -3.77 -6.15 18.84
CA LEU A 404 -4.42 -5.09 18.08
C LEU A 404 -5.96 -5.18 18.21
N LEU A 405 -6.54 -6.38 18.10
CA LEU A 405 -7.97 -6.59 18.24
C LEU A 405 -8.47 -6.25 19.66
N PHE A 406 -7.68 -6.60 20.68
CA PHE A 406 -7.93 -6.18 22.06
C PHE A 406 -7.88 -4.65 22.21
N LEU A 407 -6.89 -3.97 21.63
CA LEU A 407 -6.83 -2.51 21.65
C LEU A 407 -8.01 -1.88 20.91
N MET A 408 -8.49 -2.47 19.81
CA MET A 408 -9.70 -2.01 19.13
C MET A 408 -10.94 -2.13 20.02
N ALA A 409 -11.01 -3.13 20.90
CA ALA A 409 -12.10 -3.29 21.86
C ALA A 409 -12.07 -2.24 22.98
N VAL A 410 -10.87 -1.93 23.51
CA VAL A 410 -10.73 -1.11 24.72
C VAL A 410 -10.42 0.36 24.43
N ALA A 411 -9.53 0.67 23.49
CA ALA A 411 -9.04 2.03 23.26
C ALA A 411 -10.13 3.07 22.90
N PRO A 412 -11.15 2.75 22.08
CA PRO A 412 -12.21 3.70 21.74
C PRO A 412 -13.05 4.17 22.93
N VAL A 413 -13.11 3.41 24.02
CA VAL A 413 -13.88 3.78 25.22
C VAL A 413 -13.06 4.48 26.30
N LEU A 414 -11.73 4.32 26.28
CA LEU A 414 -10.82 4.99 27.22
C LEU A 414 -10.91 6.51 27.03
N PRO A 415 -11.02 7.33 28.07
CA PRO A 415 -10.96 8.78 27.93
C PRO A 415 -9.51 9.28 27.74
N TRP A 416 -9.39 10.54 27.30
CA TRP A 416 -8.12 11.24 27.07
C TRP A 416 -7.42 11.72 28.37
N ARG A 417 -8.01 11.51 29.56
CA ARG A 417 -7.44 11.84 30.88
C ARG A 417 -7.77 10.70 31.86
N ARG A 418 -7.20 10.71 33.08
CA ARG A 418 -7.51 9.70 34.11
C ARG A 418 -9.02 9.52 34.29
N THR A 419 -9.46 8.27 34.40
CA THR A 419 -10.88 7.88 34.43
C THR A 419 -11.33 7.53 35.84
N ASN A 420 -12.61 7.76 36.14
CA ASN A 420 -13.30 7.06 37.21
C ASN A 420 -13.71 5.65 36.74
N THR A 421 -13.24 4.60 37.41
CA THR A 421 -13.42 3.17 37.07
C THR A 421 -14.88 2.80 36.80
N GLU A 422 -15.84 3.44 37.49
CA GLU A 422 -17.27 3.20 37.33
C GLU A 422 -17.82 3.62 35.94
N THR A 423 -17.31 4.70 35.36
CA THR A 423 -17.76 5.14 34.03
C THR A 423 -17.22 4.24 32.93
N LEU A 424 -16.02 3.69 33.13
CA LEU A 424 -15.40 2.76 32.20
C LEU A 424 -16.12 1.41 32.19
N SER A 425 -16.45 0.86 33.36
CA SER A 425 -17.17 -0.42 33.47
C SER A 425 -18.54 -0.37 32.81
N ARG A 426 -19.32 0.71 33.03
CA ARG A 426 -20.63 0.91 32.38
C ARG A 426 -20.55 0.99 30.85
N ARG A 427 -19.43 1.48 30.29
CA ARG A 427 -19.22 1.58 28.83
C ARG A 427 -18.79 0.25 28.21
N LEU A 428 -18.07 -0.58 28.98
CA LEU A 428 -17.50 -1.83 28.52
C LEU A 428 -18.42 -3.03 28.70
N ILE A 429 -19.37 -2.97 29.63
CA ILE A 429 -20.21 -4.13 29.97
C ILE A 429 -21.02 -4.67 28.78
N TRP A 430 -21.64 -3.79 27.99
CA TRP A 430 -22.43 -4.21 26.83
C TRP A 430 -21.58 -4.81 25.71
N PRO A 431 -20.47 -4.17 25.27
CA PRO A 431 -19.52 -4.82 24.36
C PRO A 431 -18.98 -6.16 24.89
N ALA A 432 -18.66 -6.26 26.18
CA ALA A 432 -18.19 -7.51 26.78
C ALA A 432 -19.24 -8.63 26.69
N TRP A 433 -20.52 -8.33 26.93
CA TRP A 433 -21.62 -9.29 26.74
C TRP A 433 -21.78 -9.73 25.28
N ILE A 434 -21.62 -8.81 24.32
CA ILE A 434 -21.64 -9.17 22.89
C ILE A 434 -20.47 -10.11 22.56
N GLY A 435 -19.28 -9.84 23.10
CA GLY A 435 -18.13 -10.74 22.98
C GLY A 435 -18.40 -12.13 23.59
N ALA A 436 -18.94 -12.19 24.81
CA ALA A 436 -19.28 -13.45 25.46
C ALA A 436 -20.35 -14.23 24.66
N GLY A 437 -21.38 -13.53 24.17
CA GLY A 437 -22.40 -14.10 23.30
C GLY A 437 -21.83 -14.65 22.00
N ALA A 438 -20.86 -13.96 21.38
CA ALA A 438 -20.17 -14.44 20.19
C ALA A 438 -19.42 -15.77 20.45
N VAL A 439 -18.78 -15.92 21.61
CA VAL A 439 -18.14 -17.19 22.01
C VAL A 439 -19.18 -18.28 22.21
N VAL A 440 -20.29 -18.01 22.90
CA VAL A 440 -21.36 -18.99 23.11
C VAL A 440 -21.90 -19.48 21.77
N VAL A 441 -22.22 -18.58 20.86
CA VAL A 441 -22.68 -18.93 19.50
C VAL A 441 -21.63 -19.76 18.77
N ALA A 442 -20.35 -19.35 18.80
CA ALA A 442 -19.28 -20.10 18.15
C ALA A 442 -19.18 -21.53 18.71
N VAL A 443 -19.19 -21.70 20.03
CA VAL A 443 -19.12 -23.01 20.69
C VAL A 443 -20.32 -23.89 20.34
N ILE A 444 -21.53 -23.34 20.25
CA ILE A 444 -22.75 -24.06 19.84
C ILE A 444 -22.60 -24.58 18.40
N VAL A 445 -22.03 -23.79 17.50
CA VAL A 445 -21.80 -24.15 16.09
C VAL A 445 -20.57 -25.06 15.91
N GLY A 446 -19.93 -25.47 17.02
CA GLY A 446 -18.84 -26.46 16.99
C GLY A 446 -17.42 -25.87 17.02
N ALA A 447 -17.26 -24.56 17.16
CA ALA A 447 -15.95 -23.91 17.28
C ALA A 447 -15.20 -24.39 18.53
N ARG A 448 -13.91 -24.72 18.39
CA ARG A 448 -13.03 -25.22 19.46
C ARG A 448 -11.65 -24.59 19.35
N GLY A 449 -10.89 -24.59 20.46
CA GLY A 449 -9.52 -24.08 20.51
C GLY A 449 -9.42 -22.67 21.09
N PHE A 450 -8.34 -22.41 21.84
CA PHE A 450 -8.18 -21.17 22.60
C PHE A 450 -8.07 -19.93 21.70
N ALA A 451 -7.20 -19.98 20.68
CA ALA A 451 -6.94 -18.85 19.80
C ALA A 451 -8.18 -18.38 19.01
N PRO A 452 -8.92 -19.24 18.27
CA PRO A 452 -10.10 -18.80 17.54
C PRO A 452 -11.22 -18.31 18.46
N LEU A 453 -11.45 -18.98 19.61
CA LEU A 453 -12.45 -18.53 20.58
C LEU A 453 -12.08 -17.17 21.19
N LEU A 454 -10.80 -16.92 21.46
CA LEU A 454 -10.33 -15.61 21.91
C LEU A 454 -10.51 -14.55 20.81
N THR A 455 -10.26 -14.88 19.54
CA THR A 455 -10.55 -13.96 18.43
C THR A 455 -12.04 -13.64 18.34
N PHE A 456 -12.93 -14.62 18.50
CA PHE A 456 -14.37 -14.39 18.48
C PHE A 456 -14.85 -13.55 19.68
N LEU A 457 -14.27 -13.77 20.86
CA LEU A 457 -14.52 -12.94 22.04
C LEU A 457 -14.14 -11.48 21.78
N LEU A 458 -12.89 -11.25 21.35
CA LEU A 458 -12.36 -9.91 21.12
C LEU A 458 -13.02 -9.25 19.91
N GLY A 459 -13.35 -10.01 18.87
CA GLY A 459 -14.08 -9.55 17.69
C GLY A 459 -15.50 -9.12 18.02
N GLY A 460 -16.25 -9.95 18.75
CA GLY A 460 -17.59 -9.59 19.24
C GLY A 460 -17.56 -8.37 20.15
N PHE A 461 -16.55 -8.27 21.03
CA PHE A 461 -16.34 -7.10 21.88
C PHE A 461 -16.06 -5.84 21.04
N ALA A 462 -15.00 -5.85 20.23
CA ALA A 462 -14.61 -4.71 19.40
C ALA A 462 -15.74 -4.28 18.45
N GLY A 463 -16.41 -5.26 17.83
CA GLY A 463 -17.58 -5.05 16.99
C GLY A 463 -18.73 -4.40 17.75
N GLY A 464 -19.07 -4.92 18.93
CA GLY A 464 -20.10 -4.36 19.80
C GLY A 464 -19.78 -2.93 20.25
N ALA A 465 -18.53 -2.63 20.58
CA ALA A 465 -18.07 -1.29 20.95
C ALA A 465 -18.19 -0.30 19.79
N ALA A 466 -17.70 -0.66 18.60
CA ALA A 466 -17.78 0.16 17.40
C ALA A 466 -19.23 0.37 16.95
N LEU A 467 -20.03 -0.70 16.89
CA LEU A 467 -21.44 -0.66 16.50
C LEU A 467 -22.25 0.23 17.43
N ARG A 468 -22.05 0.11 18.75
CA ARG A 468 -22.71 0.97 19.73
C ARG A 468 -22.38 2.45 19.50
N GLN A 469 -21.12 2.77 19.22
CA GLN A 469 -20.72 4.16 18.94
C GLN A 469 -21.40 4.69 17.67
N VAL A 470 -21.40 3.91 16.59
CA VAL A 470 -22.06 4.27 15.33
C VAL A 470 -23.56 4.44 15.53
N ALA A 471 -24.23 3.48 16.19
CA ALA A 471 -25.66 3.53 16.44
C ALA A 471 -26.08 4.76 17.25
N LEU A 472 -25.35 5.10 18.32
CA LEU A 472 -25.62 6.29 19.13
C LEU A 472 -25.41 7.58 18.34
N ALA A 473 -24.37 7.64 17.50
CA ALA A 473 -24.12 8.81 16.67
C ALA A 473 -25.19 8.97 15.57
N THR A 474 -25.57 7.89 14.90
CA THR A 474 -26.62 7.89 13.87
C THR A 474 -27.98 8.27 14.45
N ARG A 475 -28.33 7.78 15.65
CA ARG A 475 -29.56 8.21 16.34
C ARG A 475 -29.60 9.70 16.65
N ARG A 476 -28.45 10.32 16.93
CA ARG A 476 -28.35 11.76 17.27
C ARG A 476 -28.20 12.68 16.07
N GLN A 477 -27.54 12.21 15.00
CA GLN A 477 -27.08 13.04 13.88
C GLN A 477 -27.59 12.55 12.52
N GLY A 478 -28.47 11.55 12.48
CA GLY A 478 -28.95 10.92 11.27
C GLY A 478 -27.81 10.35 10.42
N TRP A 479 -27.92 10.50 9.10
CA TRP A 479 -26.91 10.03 8.14
C TRP A 479 -25.49 10.55 8.43
N ARG A 480 -25.35 11.79 8.93
CA ARG A 480 -24.05 12.37 9.31
C ARG A 480 -23.39 11.62 10.46
N GLY A 481 -24.17 10.93 11.29
CA GLY A 481 -23.67 10.03 12.32
C GLY A 481 -22.98 8.80 11.75
N LEU A 482 -23.36 8.33 10.55
CA LEU A 482 -22.70 7.20 9.88
C LEU A 482 -21.45 7.67 9.12
N VAL A 483 -21.58 8.66 8.24
CA VAL A 483 -20.52 9.08 7.32
C VAL A 483 -19.56 10.15 7.88
N GLY A 484 -19.80 10.59 9.13
CA GLY A 484 -19.01 11.64 9.76
C GLY A 484 -17.56 11.24 10.04
N ARG A 485 -16.67 12.24 10.10
CA ARG A 485 -15.21 12.05 10.32
C ARG A 485 -14.87 11.18 11.52
N ALA A 486 -15.65 11.24 12.60
CA ALA A 486 -15.42 10.48 13.82
C ALA A 486 -15.88 9.01 13.73
N ASN A 487 -16.87 8.71 12.89
CA ASN A 487 -17.50 7.38 12.82
C ASN A 487 -17.08 6.59 11.59
N GLY A 488 -16.57 7.24 10.53
CA GLY A 488 -15.94 6.53 9.41
C GLY A 488 -14.79 5.61 9.86
N GLY A 489 -14.01 6.02 10.87
CA GLY A 489 -13.00 5.14 11.48
C GLY A 489 -13.59 3.92 12.19
N MET A 490 -14.76 4.06 12.82
CA MET A 490 -15.45 2.92 13.46
C MET A 490 -16.03 1.95 12.43
N ILE A 491 -16.48 2.45 11.27
CA ILE A 491 -16.90 1.60 10.15
C ILE A 491 -15.71 0.79 9.63
N VAL A 492 -14.55 1.43 9.47
CA VAL A 492 -13.31 0.72 9.11
C VAL A 492 -12.96 -0.34 10.15
N HIS A 493 -13.08 -0.03 11.44
CA HIS A 493 -12.84 -1.00 12.50
C HIS A 493 -13.79 -2.20 12.44
N LEU A 494 -15.08 -2.00 12.13
CA LEU A 494 -16.03 -3.09 11.91
C LEU A 494 -15.58 -3.98 10.74
N GLY A 495 -15.12 -3.39 9.64
CA GLY A 495 -14.53 -4.13 8.53
C GLY A 495 -13.32 -4.97 8.94
N VAL A 496 -12.39 -4.39 9.72
CA VAL A 496 -11.20 -5.12 10.23
C VAL A 496 -11.60 -6.24 11.20
N VAL A 497 -12.62 -6.04 12.03
CA VAL A 497 -13.17 -7.10 12.91
C VAL A 497 -13.73 -8.25 12.08
N LEU A 498 -14.49 -7.96 11.02
CA LEU A 498 -15.01 -8.99 10.11
C LEU A 498 -13.89 -9.78 9.45
N VAL A 499 -12.85 -9.10 8.97
CA VAL A 499 -11.67 -9.75 8.41
C VAL A 499 -11.01 -10.63 9.46
N ALA A 500 -10.70 -10.12 10.66
CA ALA A 500 -10.02 -10.89 11.71
C ALA A 500 -10.81 -12.14 12.14
N VAL A 501 -12.13 -12.02 12.29
CA VAL A 501 -13.01 -13.16 12.61
C VAL A 501 -13.06 -14.16 11.45
N GLY A 502 -13.17 -13.68 10.21
CA GLY A 502 -13.14 -14.51 9.02
C GLY A 502 -11.83 -15.30 8.91
N LEU A 503 -10.69 -14.62 9.03
CA LEU A 503 -9.35 -15.23 9.01
C LEU A 503 -9.19 -16.29 10.11
N ALA A 504 -9.63 -16.00 11.34
CA ALA A 504 -9.51 -16.95 12.43
C ALA A 504 -10.41 -18.18 12.24
N ALA A 505 -11.61 -18.00 11.69
CA ALA A 505 -12.51 -19.11 11.39
C ALA A 505 -11.97 -19.98 10.25
N SER A 506 -11.59 -19.38 9.11
CA SER A 506 -11.07 -20.12 7.97
C SER A 506 -9.78 -20.87 8.35
N SER A 507 -8.80 -20.20 8.94
CA SER A 507 -7.51 -20.83 9.26
C SER A 507 -7.57 -21.92 10.36
N SER A 508 -8.57 -21.87 11.24
CA SER A 508 -8.65 -22.82 12.37
C SER A 508 -9.54 -24.03 12.10
N TYR A 509 -10.45 -23.94 11.12
CA TYR A 509 -11.47 -24.97 10.88
C TYR A 509 -11.51 -25.46 9.42
N LEU A 510 -10.62 -24.97 8.55
CA LEU A 510 -10.41 -25.58 7.24
C LEU A 510 -9.90 -27.01 7.42
N VAL A 511 -10.49 -27.93 6.66
CA VAL A 511 -9.99 -29.30 6.49
C VAL A 511 -9.70 -29.47 5.00
N ASP A 512 -8.42 -29.57 4.67
CA ASP A 512 -7.91 -29.76 3.31
C ASP A 512 -7.04 -31.03 3.24
N GLY A 513 -6.92 -31.57 2.03
CA GLY A 513 -6.13 -32.75 1.76
C GLY A 513 -5.70 -32.78 0.29
N GLU A 514 -4.41 -32.89 0.06
CA GLU A 514 -3.86 -33.14 -1.27
C GLU A 514 -3.67 -34.64 -1.47
N PHE A 515 -4.18 -35.15 -2.58
CA PHE A 515 -4.10 -36.57 -2.94
C PHE A 515 -3.45 -36.69 -4.31
N GLU A 516 -2.40 -37.48 -4.39
CA GLU A 516 -1.85 -37.94 -5.67
C GLU A 516 -2.47 -39.31 -5.95
N LEU A 517 -3.23 -39.42 -7.04
CA LEU A 517 -4.00 -40.62 -7.39
C LEU A 517 -3.60 -41.13 -8.76
N ALA A 518 -3.36 -42.45 -8.86
CA ALA A 518 -3.24 -43.11 -10.15
C ALA A 518 -4.62 -43.26 -10.82
N VAL A 519 -4.63 -43.45 -12.15
CA VAL A 519 -5.87 -43.68 -12.90
C VAL A 519 -6.58 -44.93 -12.35
N GLY A 520 -7.75 -44.73 -11.75
CA GLY A 520 -8.58 -45.80 -11.16
C GLY A 520 -8.52 -45.88 -9.62
N GLU A 521 -7.65 -45.12 -8.96
CA GLU A 521 -7.65 -45.00 -7.49
C GLU A 521 -8.74 -44.06 -6.98
N GLN A 522 -9.19 -44.32 -5.75
CA GLN A 522 -10.16 -43.50 -5.03
C GLN A 522 -9.53 -42.99 -3.74
N ALA A 523 -9.70 -41.70 -3.45
CA ALA A 523 -9.44 -41.12 -2.13
C ALA A 523 -10.76 -40.88 -1.40
N THR A 524 -10.77 -41.15 -0.10
CA THR A 524 -11.86 -40.76 0.81
C THR A 524 -11.33 -39.72 1.78
N LEU A 525 -11.87 -38.51 1.71
CA LEU A 525 -11.67 -37.47 2.71
C LEU A 525 -12.81 -37.57 3.74
N SER A 526 -12.50 -37.97 4.98
CA SER A 526 -13.44 -37.93 6.10
C SER A 526 -13.18 -36.67 6.93
N GLY A 527 -14.20 -35.83 7.08
CA GLY A 527 -14.15 -34.60 7.86
C GLY A 527 -15.53 -34.18 8.31
#